data_AF-A0A5N7WQ45-F1
#
_entry.id   AF-A0A5N7WQ45-F1
#
_cell.length_a   1.000
_cell.length_b   1.000
_cell.length_c   1.000
_cell.angle_alpha   90.00
_cell.angle_beta   90.00
_cell.angle_gamma   90.00
#
_symmetry.space_group_name_H-M   'P 1'
#
loop_
_entity.id
_entity.type
_entity.pdbx_description
1 polymer ?
#
loop_
_entity_poly.entity_id
_entity_poly.type
_entity_poly.pdbx_seq_one_letter_code
_entity_poly.pdbx_strand_id
1 'polypeptide(L)' 'MSEFKVFKVGGAVRDALLGLPVNDTDWVVVGATPEQMSARGFVP' A
#
# COMPACT_ATOMS: atom_id res chain seq x y z
N MET A 1 -20.57 2.49 4.51
CA MET A 1 -19.13 2.76 4.55
C MET A 1 -18.57 2.35 3.20
N SER A 2 -18.13 3.30 2.36
CA SER A 2 -17.47 2.96 1.10
C SER A 2 -16.16 2.25 1.43
N GLU A 3 -16.09 0.95 1.17
CA GLU A 3 -14.88 0.16 1.36
C GLU A 3 -13.87 0.53 0.27
N PHE A 4 -12.76 1.16 0.65
CA PHE A 4 -11.67 1.47 -0.26
C PHE A 4 -10.72 0.28 -0.36
N LYS A 5 -9.99 0.21 -1.49
CA LYS A 5 -9.08 -0.91 -1.77
C LYS A 5 -7.64 -0.50 -1.49
N VAL A 6 -6.89 -1.40 -0.86
CA VAL A 6 -5.47 -1.19 -0.53
C VAL A 6 -4.65 -2.24 -1.28
N PHE A 7 -3.68 -1.80 -2.05
CA PHE A 7 -2.83 -2.67 -2.86
C PHE A 7 -1.37 -2.50 -2.47
N LYS A 8 -0.68 -3.61 -2.26
CA LYS A 8 0.79 -3.64 -2.21
C LYS A 8 1.31 -3.44 -3.62
N VAL A 9 2.29 -2.57 -3.81
CA VAL A 9 2.86 -2.26 -5.13
C VAL A 9 4.39 -2.23 -5.08
N GLY A 10 5.01 -1.90 -6.21
CA GLY A 10 6.44 -1.56 -6.26
C GLY A 10 7.37 -2.73 -5.95
N GLY A 11 8.48 -2.40 -5.27
CA GLY A 11 9.57 -3.33 -4.99
C GLY A 11 9.12 -4.56 -4.22
N ALA A 12 8.26 -4.40 -3.22
CA ALA A 12 7.75 -5.51 -2.42
C ALA A 12 7.02 -6.59 -3.24
N VAL A 13 6.29 -6.20 -4.29
CA VAL A 13 5.62 -7.16 -5.17
C VAL A 13 6.63 -7.86 -6.07
N ARG A 14 7.52 -7.10 -6.70
CA ARG A 14 8.57 -7.65 -7.58
C ARG A 14 9.47 -8.63 -6.82
N ASP A 15 9.98 -8.22 -5.67
CA ASP A 15 10.94 -9.01 -4.90
C ASP A 15 10.30 -10.30 -4.39
N ALA A 16 9.04 -10.25 -3.94
CA ALA A 16 8.27 -11.45 -3.60
C ALA A 16 8.08 -12.40 -4.80
N LEU A 17 7.77 -11.88 -6.00
CA LEU A 17 7.61 -12.70 -7.21
C LEU A 17 8.94 -13.32 -7.69
N LEU A 18 10.07 -12.66 -7.42
CA LEU A 18 11.41 -13.16 -7.74
C LEU A 18 11.99 -14.04 -6.63
N GLY A 19 11.29 -14.22 -5.50
CA GLY A 19 11.80 -14.97 -4.34
C GLY A 19 12.94 -14.28 -3.60
N LEU A 20 13.07 -12.96 -3.73
CA LEU A 20 14.07 -12.14 -3.06
C LEU A 20 13.53 -11.61 -1.72
N PRO A 21 14.39 -11.31 -0.74
CA PRO A 21 13.99 -10.61 0.48
C PRO A 21 13.33 -9.26 0.15
N VAL A 22 12.20 -8.97 0.78
CA VAL A 22 11.53 -7.67 0.66
C VAL A 22 12.13 -6.70 1.68
N ASN A 23 12.59 -5.54 1.22
CA ASN A 23 13.17 -4.50 2.07
C ASN A 23 12.10 -3.50 2.56
N ASP A 24 11.46 -2.79 1.62
CA ASP A 24 10.43 -1.78 1.90
C ASP A 24 9.10 -2.16 1.25
N THR A 25 7.99 -1.64 1.77
CA THR A 25 6.64 -1.89 1.25
C THR A 25 5.87 -0.60 1.00
N ASP A 26 5.60 -0.36 -0.29
CA ASP A 26 4.74 0.74 -0.74
C ASP A 26 3.30 0.28 -0.93
N TRP A 27 2.36 1.22 -0.71
CA TRP A 27 0.93 0.97 -0.79
C TRP A 27 0.24 1.98 -1.71
N VAL A 28 -0.74 1.51 -2.46
CA VAL A 28 -1.71 2.36 -3.17
C VAL A 28 -3.09 2.15 -2.57
N VAL A 29 -3.76 3.24 -2.22
CA VAL A 29 -5.12 3.23 -1.68
C VAL A 29 -6.06 3.87 -2.70
N VAL A 30 -7.08 3.13 -3.15
CA VAL A 30 -8.06 3.57 -4.16
C VAL A 30 -9.42 3.77 -3.52
N GLY A 31 -9.98 4.96 -3.70
CA GLY A 31 -11.29 5.32 -3.16
C GLY A 31 -11.26 5.89 -1.74
N ALA A 32 -10.08 6.30 -1.25
CA ALA A 32 -9.92 7.01 0.02
C ALA A 32 -9.48 8.46 -0.23
N THR A 33 -9.85 9.37 0.67
CA THR A 33 -9.26 10.72 0.75
C THR A 33 -7.97 10.69 1.57
N PRO A 34 -7.07 11.68 1.44
CA PRO A 34 -5.87 11.79 2.28
C PRO A 34 -6.18 11.77 3.78
N GLU A 35 -7.26 12.41 4.23
CA GLU A 35 -7.67 12.42 5.64
C GLU A 35 -8.05 11.02 6.13
N GLN A 36 -8.76 10.24 5.30
CA GLN A 36 -9.10 8.85 5.59
C GLN A 36 -7.85 7.96 5.64
N MET A 37 -6.85 8.24 4.79
CA MET A 37 -5.56 7.56 4.79
C MET A 37 -4.76 7.89 6.05
N SER A 38 -4.61 9.17 6.39
CA SER A 38 -3.92 9.64 7.60
C SER A 38 -4.59 9.13 8.87
N ALA A 39 -5.92 9.07 8.93
CA ALA A 39 -6.66 8.51 10.07
C ALA A 39 -6.38 7.01 10.29
N ARG A 40 -5.86 6.30 9.27
CA ARG A 40 -5.43 4.90 9.36
C ARG A 40 -3.91 4.73 9.49
N GLY A 41 -3.17 5.82 9.65
CA GLY A 41 -1.72 5.81 9.84
C GLY A 41 -0.90 5.65 8.56
N PHE A 42 -1.49 5.84 7.38
CA PHE A 42 -0.70 5.98 6.16
C PHE A 42 0.03 7.34 6.19
N VAL A 43 1.30 7.32 5.76
CA VAL A 43 2.17 8.50 5.70
C VAL A 43 2.55 8.82 4.25
N PRO A 44 2.75 10.10 3.88
CA PRO A 44 3.25 10.52 2.58
C PRO A 44 4.70 10.07 2.31
#